data_AF-A0A1N6ZJ56-F1
#
_entry.id   AF-A0A1N6ZJ56-F1
#
_cell.length_a   1.000
_cell.length_b   1.000
_cell.length_c   1.000
_cell.angle_alpha   90.00
_cell.angle_beta   90.00
_cell.angle_gamma   90.00
#
_symmetry.space_group_name_H-M   'P 1'
#
loop_
_entity.id
_entity.type
_entity.pdbx_description
1 polymer ?
#
loop_
_entity_poly.entity_id
_entity_poly.type
_entity_poly.pdbx_seq_one_letter_code
_entity_poly.pdbx_strand_id
1 'polypeptide(L)' 'MKNQEKFQHYLRDLVYIIKEQQAELKAENKNDDFHSGIEFGYHSIIDLIENQADAFQIKTSEFGFNDFEEFTKKS' A
#
# COMPACT_ATOMS: atom_id res chain seq x y z
N MET A 1 -14.26 18.57 -7.77
CA MET A 1 -12.85 18.23 -7.55
C MET A 1 -12.03 18.60 -8.78
N LYS A 2 -10.91 19.28 -8.56
CA LYS A 2 -9.90 19.54 -9.61
C LYS A 2 -9.24 18.22 -10.00
N ASN A 3 -8.69 18.11 -11.22
CA ASN A 3 -8.08 16.85 -11.70
C ASN A 3 -6.96 16.36 -10.77
N GLN A 4 -6.16 17.27 -10.22
CA GLN A 4 -5.09 16.94 -9.28
C GLN A 4 -5.60 16.23 -8.01
N GLU A 5 -6.69 16.70 -7.41
CA GLU A 5 -7.31 16.06 -6.25
C GLU A 5 -7.79 14.65 -6.60
N LYS A 6 -8.44 14.47 -7.76
CA LYS A 6 -8.88 13.14 -8.23
C LYS A 6 -7.72 12.17 -8.35
N PHE A 7 -6.59 12.59 -8.91
CA PHE A 7 -5.40 11.76 -9.01
C PHE A 7 -4.80 11.42 -7.65
N GLN A 8 -4.75 12.37 -6.71
CA GLN A 8 -4.27 12.12 -5.35
C GLN A 8 -5.14 11.08 -4.63
N HIS A 9 -6.47 11.21 -4.69
CA HIS A 9 -7.37 10.23 -4.08
C HIS A 9 -7.28 8.87 -4.74
N TYR A 10 -7.17 8.82 -6.07
CA TYR A 10 -6.96 7.57 -6.80
C TYR A 10 -5.68 6.85 -6.34
N LEU A 11 -4.56 7.57 -6.22
CA LEU A 11 -3.30 7.00 -5.75
C LEU A 11 -3.39 6.53 -4.30
N ARG A 12 -4.06 7.29 -3.43
CA ARG A 12 -4.32 6.88 -2.04
C ARG A 12 -5.12 5.58 -1.99
N ASP A 13 -6.26 5.53 -2.69
CA ASP A 13 -7.11 4.34 -2.70
C ASP A 13 -6.38 3.12 -3.27
N LEU A 14 -5.55 3.31 -4.30
CA LEU A 14 -4.75 2.23 -4.86
C LEU A 14 -3.76 1.65 -3.83
N VAL A 15 -3.04 2.50 -3.09
CA VAL A 15 -2.14 2.04 -2.02
C VAL A 15 -2.90 1.35 -0.91
N TYR A 16 -4.07 1.88 -0.54
CA TYR A 16 -4.94 1.28 0.46
C TYR A 16 -5.36 -0.14 0.09
N ILE A 17 -5.85 -0.35 -1.14
CA ILE A 17 -6.28 -1.66 -1.63
C ILE A 17 -5.11 -2.67 -1.57
N ILE A 18 -3.90 -2.25 -1.96
CA ILE A 18 -2.72 -3.12 -1.93
C ILE A 18 -2.37 -3.52 -0.49
N LYS A 19 -2.37 -2.56 0.44
CA LYS A 19 -2.06 -2.82 1.85
C LYS A 19 -3.17 -3.62 2.55
N GLU A 20 -4.44 -3.40 2.19
CA GLU A 20 -5.58 -4.19 2.66
C GLU A 20 -5.45 -5.64 2.24
N GLN A 21 -5.20 -5.91 0.95
CA GLN A 21 -4.97 -7.27 0.47
C GLN A 21 -3.77 -7.94 1.13
N GLN A 22 -2.69 -7.20 1.37
CA GLN A 22 -1.55 -7.73 2.12
C GLN A 22 -1.93 -8.08 3.57
N ALA A 23 -2.74 -7.25 4.23
CA ALA A 23 -3.20 -7.51 5.58
C ALA A 23 -4.15 -8.71 5.65
N GLU A 24 -5.07 -8.86 4.70
CA GLU A 24 -5.95 -10.02 4.56
C GLU A 24 -5.14 -11.30 4.36
N LEU A 25 -4.15 -11.27 3.47
CA LEU A 25 -3.24 -12.39 3.23
C LEU A 25 -2.52 -12.80 4.52
N LYS A 26 -2.01 -11.84 5.30
CA LYS A 26 -1.37 -12.10 6.60
C LYS A 26 -2.36 -12.70 7.61
N ALA A 27 -3.63 -12.30 7.55
CA ALA A 27 -4.68 -12.80 8.43
C ALA A 27 -5.10 -14.25 8.12
N GLU A 28 -4.93 -14.73 6.89
CA GLU A 28 -5.19 -16.14 6.54
C GLU A 28 -4.30 -17.13 7.31
N ASN A 29 -3.15 -16.66 7.83
CA ASN A 29 -2.27 -17.38 8.74
C ASN A 29 -1.85 -18.78 8.21
N LYS A 30 -1.60 -18.87 6.90
CA LYS A 30 -1.11 -20.09 6.23
C LYS A 30 0.41 -20.07 6.19
N ASN A 31 1.03 -21.12 6.73
CA ASN A 31 2.48 -21.31 6.71
C ASN A 31 2.89 -22.29 5.60
N ASP A 32 2.71 -21.88 4.34
CA ASP A 32 3.22 -22.62 3.19
C ASP A 32 4.07 -21.72 2.27
N ASP A 33 4.92 -22.35 1.47
CA ASP A 33 5.88 -21.66 0.59
C ASP A 33 5.19 -20.81 -0.47
N PHE A 34 3.99 -21.21 -0.91
CA PHE A 34 3.22 -20.45 -1.89
C PHE A 34 2.67 -19.17 -1.26
N HIS A 35 2.09 -19.27 -0.07
CA HIS A 35 1.61 -18.13 0.72
C HIS A 35 2.74 -17.14 1.01
N SER A 36 3.89 -17.65 1.44
CA SER A 36 5.11 -16.86 1.68
C SER A 36 5.58 -16.14 0.40
N GLY A 37 5.49 -16.80 -0.75
CA GLY A 37 5.79 -16.19 -2.05
C GLY A 37 4.85 -15.04 -2.40
N ILE A 38 3.56 -15.16 -2.10
CA ILE A 38 2.58 -14.08 -2.31
C ILE A 38 2.88 -12.90 -1.37
N GLU A 39 3.16 -13.17 -0.09
CA GLU A 39 3.53 -12.13 0.87
C GLU A 39 4.76 -11.34 0.42
N PHE A 40 5.78 -12.03 -0.07
CA PHE A 40 6.97 -11.41 -0.64
C PHE A 40 6.66 -10.55 -1.88
N GLY A 41 5.71 -11.01 -2.71
CA GLY A 41 5.20 -10.24 -3.85
C GLY A 41 4.58 -8.91 -3.43
N TYR A 42 3.70 -8.91 -2.42
CA TYR A 42 3.13 -7.67 -1.88
C TYR A 42 4.19 -6.75 -1.26
N HIS A 43 5.15 -7.30 -0.53
CA HIS A 43 6.28 -6.52 -0.02
C HIS A 43 7.06 -5.84 -1.15
N SER A 44 7.37 -6.59 -2.21
CA SER A 44 8.07 -6.05 -3.39
C SER A 44 7.30 -4.93 -4.09
N ILE A 45 5.97 -5.04 -4.16
CA ILE A 45 5.10 -3.99 -4.75
C ILE A 45 5.13 -2.71 -3.89
N ILE A 46 5.02 -2.86 -2.56
CA ILE A 46 5.05 -1.73 -1.63
C ILE A 46 6.41 -1.01 -1.70
N ASP A 47 7.50 -1.78 -1.67
CA ASP A 47 8.86 -1.23 -1.82
C ASP A 47 9.03 -0.52 -3.17
N LEU A 48 8.47 -1.05 -4.26
CA LEU A 48 8.51 -0.40 -5.56
C LEU A 48 7.78 0.95 -5.55
N ILE A 49 6.62 1.04 -4.89
CA ILE A 49 5.87 2.29 -4.75
C ILE A 49 6.69 3.34 -3.99
N GLU A 50 7.31 2.96 -2.87
CA GLU A 50 8.17 3.86 -2.09
C GLU A 50 9.38 4.34 -2.90
N ASN A 51 10.06 3.42 -3.59
CA ASN A 51 11.23 3.75 -4.41
C ASN A 51 10.87 4.67 -5.59
N GLN A 52 9.71 4.46 -6.23
CA GLN A 52 9.22 5.36 -7.27
C GLN A 52 8.88 6.73 -6.68
N ALA A 53 8.20 6.79 -5.54
CA ALA A 53 7.89 8.06 -4.88
C ALA A 53 9.16 8.87 -4.57
N ASP A 54 10.19 8.21 -4.04
CA ASP A 54 11.50 8.82 -3.78
C ASP A 54 12.18 9.31 -5.06
N ALA A 55 12.20 8.49 -6.12
CA ALA A 55 12.79 8.85 -7.42
C ALA A 55 12.15 10.09 -8.06
N PHE A 56 10.85 10.30 -7.82
CA PHE A 56 10.11 11.47 -8.29
C PHE A 56 10.01 12.60 -7.24
N GLN A 57 10.69 12.47 -6.10
CA GLN A 57 10.67 13.42 -4.98
C GLN A 57 9.25 13.71 -4.45
N ILE A 58 8.37 12.72 -4.51
CA ILE A 58 7.01 12.78 -3.99
C ILE A 58 7.03 12.23 -2.57
N LYS A 59 6.57 13.01 -1.59
CA LYS A 59 6.48 12.48 -0.22
C LYS A 59 5.35 11.46 -0.15
N THR A 60 5.59 10.32 0.49
CA THR A 60 4.60 9.26 0.70
C THR A 60 3.32 9.74 1.39
N SER A 61 3.41 10.80 2.21
CA SER A 61 2.26 11.49 2.80
C SER A 61 1.34 12.21 1.80
N GLU A 62 1.85 12.61 0.63
CA GLU A 62 1.07 13.37 -0.37
C GLU A 62 0.03 12.52 -1.11
N PHE A 63 0.21 11.20 -1.10
CA PHE A 63 -0.75 10.24 -1.64
C PHE A 63 -1.24 9.26 -0.56
N GLY A 64 -1.10 9.64 0.72
CA GLY A 64 -1.70 8.91 1.83
C GLY A 64 -1.16 7.51 2.07
N PHE A 65 0.09 7.25 1.69
CA PHE A 65 0.70 5.94 1.88
C PHE A 65 0.76 5.52 3.35
N ASN A 66 1.03 6.45 4.26
CA ASN A 66 1.13 6.18 5.70
C ASN A 66 -0.22 6.17 6.43
N ASP A 67 -1.31 6.55 5.74
CA ASP A 67 -2.61 6.74 6.39
C ASP A 67 -3.28 5.40 6.71
N PHE A 68 -2.92 4.33 5.99
CA PHE A 68 -3.45 2.99 6.18
C PHE A 68 -3.10 2.42 7.56
N GLU A 69 -1.85 2.59 8.00
CA GLU A 69 -1.38 2.17 9.32
C GLU A 69 -2.06 2.96 10.45
N GLU A 70 -2.40 4.22 10.22
CA GLU A 70 -3.16 5.02 11.18
C GLU A 70 -4.64 4.63 11.23
N PHE A 71 -5.22 4.25 10.09
CA PHE A 71 -6.60 3.76 10.00
C PHE A 71 -6.79 2.43 10.74
N THR A 72 -5.88 1.48 10.51
CA THR A 72 -5.91 0.16 11.13
C THR A 72 -5.64 0.19 12.64
N LYS A 73 -4.85 1.13 13.16
CA LYS A 73 -4.62 1.31 14.61
C LYS A 73 -5.83 1.85 15.39
N LYS A 74 -6.82 2.43 14.70
CA LYS A 74 -8.02 3.01 15.30
C LYS A 74 -9.26 2.10 15.23
N SER A 75 -9.18 0.99 14.49
CA SER A 75 -10.22 -0.04 14.42
C SER A 75 -9.94 -1.15 15.42
#